data_AF-A0A7J5X5H6-F1
#
_entry.id   AF-A0A7J5X5H6-F1
#
_cell.length_a   1.000
_cell.length_b   1.000
_cell.length_c   1.000
_cell.angle_alpha   90.00
_cell.angle_beta   90.00
_cell.angle_gamma   90.00
#
_symmetry.space_group_name_H-M   'P 1'
#
loop_
_entity.id
_entity.type
_entity.pdbx_description
1 polymer ?
#
loop_
_entity_poly.entity_id
_entity_poly.type
_entity_poly.pdbx_seq_one_letter_code
_entity_poly.pdbx_strand_id
1 'polypeptide(L)'
;MQYEEYESKVRVFHRERVERFHFNFSLVNQIHREGEYIHDKSTNTFFENCTIRNTVFYNTDLWEDKFKDCKMENTTFLHPKKGCHLNFLEENDIVIYMVSFLGSLAVLPGNIPLLCGSMLASAACTFLLLLSFSQGAVICWQCLFYGTSVAAWNGLQVISVELYPSAKSFIFAKFIGITKIVPIFLAFASLVCGGLVALKLPETREKILQ
;
A
#
# COMPACT_ATOMS: atom_id res chain seq x y z
N MET A 1 32.49 -16.64 38.41
CA MET A 1 33.34 -15.61 37.76
C MET A 1 32.74 -14.99 36.50
N GLN A 2 32.52 -15.70 35.38
CA GLN A 2 32.00 -15.06 34.15
C GLN A 2 30.53 -14.59 34.23
N TYR A 3 29.72 -15.23 35.08
CA TYR A 3 28.33 -14.80 35.39
C TYR A 3 28.27 -13.60 36.34
N GLU A 4 29.18 -13.52 37.32
CA GLU A 4 29.21 -12.44 38.32
C GLU A 4 29.73 -11.12 37.71
N GLU A 5 30.54 -11.19 36.67
CA GLU A 5 31.00 -10.01 35.91
C GLU A 5 29.91 -9.47 34.95
N TYR A 6 28.99 -10.33 34.48
CA TYR A 6 27.84 -9.95 33.65
C TYR A 6 26.75 -9.21 34.45
N GLU A 7 26.59 -9.57 35.73
CA GLU A 7 25.74 -8.86 36.71
C GLU A 7 26.33 -7.50 37.15
N SER A 8 27.60 -7.21 36.87
CA SER A 8 28.31 -6.05 37.43
C SER A 8 28.06 -4.71 36.72
N LYS A 9 27.29 -4.69 35.61
CA LYS A 9 26.95 -3.45 34.88
C LYS A 9 25.44 -3.14 34.86
N VAL A 10 24.69 -3.64 35.83
CA VAL A 10 23.29 -3.23 36.00
C VAL A 10 23.25 -1.73 36.34
N ARG A 11 22.60 -0.94 35.47
CA ARG A 11 22.38 0.49 35.73
C ARG A 11 21.06 0.68 36.47
N VAL A 12 21.14 1.32 37.63
CA VAL A 12 19.97 1.59 38.48
C VAL A 12 19.62 3.06 38.38
N PHE A 13 18.39 3.35 37.99
CA PHE A 13 17.79 4.67 37.93
C PHE A 13 16.70 4.78 38.99
N HIS A 14 16.75 5.85 39.77
CA HIS A 14 15.81 6.10 40.85
C HIS A 14 15.24 7.51 40.72
N ARG A 15 13.90 7.63 40.78
CA ARG A 15 13.17 8.91 40.67
C ARG A 15 13.51 9.68 39.40
N GLU A 16 13.69 8.96 38.30
CA GLU A 16 13.88 9.59 37.00
C GLU A 16 12.55 10.16 36.52
N ARG A 17 12.61 11.35 35.93
CA ARG A 17 11.48 11.92 35.23
C ARG A 17 11.90 12.21 33.80
N VAL A 18 11.31 11.46 32.87
CA VAL A 18 11.54 11.56 31.44
C VAL A 18 10.28 12.15 30.82
N GLU A 19 10.42 13.27 30.13
CA GLU A 19 9.28 13.96 29.53
C GLU A 19 9.61 14.38 28.10
N ARG A 20 8.72 14.03 27.15
CA ARG A 20 8.86 14.32 25.72
C ARG A 20 10.17 13.80 25.12
N PHE A 21 10.65 12.65 25.59
CA PHE A 21 11.81 11.98 25.03
C PHE A 21 11.42 11.03 23.90
N HIS A 22 12.29 10.93 22.89
CA HIS A 22 12.12 10.00 21.79
C HIS A 22 13.18 8.91 21.88
N PHE A 23 12.77 7.72 22.32
CA PHE A 23 13.64 6.56 22.38
C PHE A 23 13.86 6.00 20.97
N ASN A 24 15.13 5.84 20.60
CA ASN A 24 15.58 5.22 19.36
C ASN A 24 16.64 4.13 19.61
N PHE A 25 16.74 3.65 20.84
CA PHE A 25 17.70 2.63 21.29
C PHE A 25 17.05 1.74 22.33
N SER A 26 17.45 0.48 22.39
CA SER A 26 16.98 -0.47 23.41
C SER A 26 17.73 -0.29 24.73
N LEU A 27 17.01 -0.49 25.83
CA LEU A 27 17.55 -0.47 27.18
C LEU A 27 17.66 -1.90 27.68
N VAL A 28 18.85 -2.29 28.14
CA VAL A 28 19.15 -3.69 28.51
C VAL A 28 19.75 -3.72 29.92
N ASN A 29 19.31 -4.67 30.73
CA ASN A 29 19.81 -4.90 32.09
C ASN A 29 19.77 -3.65 32.98
N GLN A 30 18.61 -2.98 33.02
CA GLN A 30 18.41 -1.76 33.80
C GLN A 30 17.34 -1.94 34.88
N ILE A 31 17.47 -1.20 35.97
CA ILE A 31 16.49 -1.18 37.05
C ILE A 31 15.97 0.25 37.20
N HIS A 32 14.68 0.44 36.93
CA HIS A 32 13.99 1.73 37.02
C HIS A 32 13.05 1.71 38.23
N ARG A 33 13.23 2.64 39.17
CA ARG A 33 12.45 2.71 40.42
C ARG A 33 11.88 4.10 40.62
N GLU A 34 10.59 4.18 40.95
CA GLU A 34 9.90 5.46 41.21
C GLU A 34 10.00 6.43 40.02
N GLY A 35 10.02 5.90 38.78
CA GLY A 35 10.16 6.71 37.57
C GLY A 35 8.84 7.32 37.08
N GLU A 36 8.93 8.43 36.36
CA GLU A 36 7.82 9.07 35.66
C GLU A 36 8.18 9.27 34.19
N TYR A 37 7.42 8.66 33.29
CA TYR A 37 7.59 8.74 31.84
C TYR A 37 6.37 9.43 31.25
N ILE A 38 6.54 10.60 30.62
CA ILE A 38 5.44 11.50 30.25
C ILE A 38 5.57 11.95 28.81
N HIS A 39 4.57 11.64 27.97
CA HIS A 39 4.56 12.01 26.54
C HIS A 39 5.76 11.49 25.74
N ASP A 40 6.41 10.43 26.21
CA ASP A 40 7.52 9.80 25.52
C ASP A 40 7.04 8.96 24.34
N LYS A 41 7.90 8.90 23.32
CA LYS A 41 7.69 8.14 22.09
C LYS A 41 8.82 7.16 21.87
N SER A 42 8.53 6.02 21.26
CA SER A 42 9.49 4.94 21.06
C SER A 42 9.48 4.44 19.60
N THR A 43 10.63 4.53 18.94
CA THR A 43 10.86 3.96 17.61
C THR A 43 11.87 2.83 17.74
N ASN A 44 11.49 1.60 17.37
CA ASN A 44 12.34 0.40 17.44
C ASN A 44 13.08 0.21 18.79
N THR A 45 12.44 0.64 19.89
CA THR A 45 12.99 0.56 21.25
C THR A 45 12.39 -0.62 21.98
N PHE A 46 13.22 -1.37 22.70
CA PHE A 46 12.80 -2.42 23.61
C PHE A 46 13.51 -2.30 24.95
N PHE A 47 12.80 -2.63 26.01
CA PHE A 47 13.36 -2.88 27.33
C PHE A 47 13.58 -4.37 27.45
N GLU A 48 14.82 -4.81 27.63
CA GLU A 48 15.19 -6.22 27.68
C GLU A 48 15.84 -6.54 29.03
N ASN A 49 15.32 -7.55 29.72
CA ASN A 49 15.79 -7.96 31.05
C ASN A 49 15.87 -6.78 32.05
N CYS A 50 14.86 -5.90 32.02
CA CYS A 50 14.77 -4.73 32.89
C CYS A 50 13.78 -4.95 34.04
N THR A 51 14.03 -4.33 35.19
CA THR A 51 13.09 -4.34 36.33
C THR A 51 12.52 -2.95 36.55
N ILE A 52 11.21 -2.82 36.45
CA ILE A 52 10.47 -1.55 36.56
C ILE A 52 9.59 -1.61 37.81
N ARG A 53 9.78 -0.68 38.73
CA ARG A 53 9.08 -0.65 40.02
C ARG A 53 8.51 0.71 40.33
N ASN A 54 7.28 0.77 40.85
CA ASN A 54 6.63 2.00 41.29
C ASN A 54 6.69 3.12 40.22
N THR A 55 6.63 2.75 38.94
CA THR A 55 6.83 3.69 37.82
C THR A 55 5.50 4.00 37.17
N VAL A 56 5.32 5.25 36.73
CA VAL A 56 4.11 5.71 36.05
C VAL A 56 4.44 6.08 34.61
N PHE A 57 3.69 5.50 33.67
CA PHE A 57 3.74 5.85 32.26
C PHE A 57 2.49 6.65 31.90
N TYR A 58 2.64 7.92 31.54
CA TYR A 58 1.54 8.81 31.18
C TYR A 58 1.61 9.26 29.73
N ASN A 59 0.59 8.91 28.94
CA ASN A 59 0.43 9.32 27.55
C ASN A 59 1.62 8.95 26.63
N THR A 60 2.20 7.78 26.90
CA THR A 60 3.33 7.20 26.14
C THR A 60 2.86 6.09 25.21
N ASP A 61 3.71 5.72 24.24
CA ASP A 61 3.53 4.54 23.38
C ASP A 61 4.26 3.28 23.88
N LEU A 62 4.83 3.35 25.09
CA LEU A 62 5.52 2.26 25.77
C LEU A 62 4.50 1.33 26.44
N TRP A 63 4.10 0.27 25.74
CA TRP A 63 3.18 -0.75 26.23
C TRP A 63 3.88 -2.11 26.41
N GLU A 64 3.16 -3.11 26.93
CA GLU A 64 3.70 -4.44 27.31
C GLU A 64 4.56 -5.11 26.22
N ASP A 65 4.27 -4.90 24.93
CA ASP A 65 5.03 -5.45 23.79
C ASP A 65 6.47 -4.91 23.68
N LYS A 66 6.75 -3.76 24.30
CA LYS A 66 8.07 -3.13 24.33
C LYS A 66 8.96 -3.69 25.45
N PHE A 67 8.43 -4.53 26.33
CA PHE A 67 9.14 -5.05 27.50
C PHE A 67 9.34 -6.57 27.39
N LYS A 68 10.55 -6.99 27.01
CA LYS A 68 10.94 -8.40 26.88
C LYS A 68 11.65 -8.87 28.14
N ASP A 69 11.19 -9.97 28.72
CA ASP A 69 11.75 -10.56 29.94
C ASP A 69 11.90 -9.55 31.10
N CYS A 70 11.00 -8.56 31.16
CA CYS A 70 11.05 -7.50 32.16
C CYS A 70 10.14 -7.83 33.34
N LYS A 71 10.57 -7.42 34.54
CA LYS A 71 9.77 -7.55 35.76
C LYS A 71 9.11 -6.21 36.11
N MET A 72 7.79 -6.14 36.05
CA MET A 72 7.02 -4.96 36.45
C MET A 72 6.38 -5.16 37.83
N GLU A 73 6.64 -4.27 38.78
CA GLU A 73 6.03 -4.28 40.11
C GLU A 73 5.37 -2.92 40.39
N ASN A 74 4.08 -2.92 40.71
CA ASN A 74 3.32 -1.70 41.06
C ASN A 74 3.50 -0.55 40.04
N THR A 75 3.41 -0.89 38.76
CA THR A 75 3.59 0.05 37.64
C THR A 75 2.22 0.44 37.08
N THR A 76 2.00 1.72 36.80
CA THR A 76 0.70 2.23 36.32
C THR A 76 0.84 2.84 34.94
N PHE A 77 -0.06 2.49 34.03
CA PHE A 77 -0.14 3.07 32.69
C PHE A 77 -1.41 3.92 32.56
N LEU A 78 -1.25 5.21 32.24
CA LEU A 78 -2.32 6.18 32.14
C LEU A 78 -2.36 6.76 30.72
N HIS A 79 -3.53 6.74 30.09
CA HIS A 79 -3.74 7.16 28.70
C HIS A 79 -2.75 6.52 27.70
N PRO A 80 -2.63 5.18 27.68
CA PRO A 80 -1.70 4.54 26.77
C PRO A 80 -2.07 4.83 25.33
N LYS A 81 -1.11 5.35 24.58
CA LYS A 81 -1.18 5.39 23.13
C LYS A 81 -0.73 4.03 22.63
N LYS A 82 -1.57 3.01 22.80
CA LYS A 82 -1.32 1.70 22.20
C LYS A 82 -1.05 1.97 20.72
N GLY A 83 0.17 1.65 20.28
CA GLY A 83 0.56 1.87 18.90
C GLY A 83 -0.52 1.30 18.01
N CYS A 84 -1.13 2.16 17.18
CA CYS A 84 -1.90 1.70 16.05
C CYS A 84 -0.84 1.12 15.10
N HIS A 85 -0.45 -0.12 15.35
CA HIS A 85 0.51 -0.89 14.56
C HIS A 85 -0.14 -1.22 13.22
N LEU A 86 -0.28 -0.20 12.37
CA LEU A 86 0.10 -0.37 10.98
C LEU A 86 1.53 0.13 10.89
N ASN A 87 2.46 -0.66 11.41
CA ASN A 87 3.88 -0.50 11.10
C ASN A 87 4.03 -0.75 9.60
N PHE A 88 3.87 0.29 8.80
CA PHE A 88 4.15 0.32 7.36
C PHE A 88 5.65 0.39 7.05
N LEU A 89 6.48 0.09 8.05
CA LEU A 89 7.92 0.14 8.01
C LEU A 89 8.38 -1.14 8.68
N GLU A 90 8.78 -2.08 7.83
CA GLU A 90 9.49 -3.33 8.11
C GLU A 90 8.65 -4.59 8.40
N GLU A 91 8.75 -5.50 7.42
CA GLU A 91 8.50 -6.96 7.44
C GLU A 91 7.05 -7.49 7.43
N ASN A 92 6.22 -7.00 6.50
CA ASN A 92 5.31 -7.82 5.65
C ASN A 92 4.33 -6.95 4.85
N ASP A 93 4.85 -5.91 4.18
CA ASP A 93 4.01 -4.99 3.39
C ASP A 93 3.18 -5.74 2.34
N ILE A 94 3.73 -6.76 1.67
CA ILE A 94 3.00 -7.46 0.61
C ILE A 94 1.73 -8.12 1.13
N VAL A 95 1.78 -8.81 2.29
CA VAL A 95 0.65 -9.58 2.81
C VAL A 95 -0.45 -8.65 3.34
N ILE A 96 -0.08 -7.57 4.02
CA ILE A 96 -1.05 -6.59 4.53
C ILE A 96 -1.67 -5.82 3.36
N TYR A 97 -0.89 -5.44 2.36
CA TYR A 97 -1.43 -4.87 1.12
C TYR A 97 -2.34 -5.86 0.39
N MET A 98 -1.99 -7.16 0.33
CA MET A 98 -2.83 -8.20 -0.27
C MET A 98 -4.13 -8.41 0.50
N VAL A 99 -4.09 -8.46 1.83
CA VAL A 99 -5.27 -8.64 2.68
C VAL A 99 -6.15 -7.39 2.67
N SER A 100 -5.58 -6.18 2.65
CA SER A 100 -6.34 -4.94 2.41
C SER A 100 -6.93 -4.91 1.00
N PHE A 101 -6.19 -5.35 -0.02
CA PHE A 101 -6.68 -5.43 -1.40
C PHE A 101 -7.82 -6.44 -1.54
N LEU A 102 -7.67 -7.65 -0.99
CA LEU A 102 -8.67 -8.71 -0.99
C LEU A 102 -9.89 -8.34 -0.12
N GLY A 103 -9.67 -7.68 1.01
CA GLY A 103 -10.74 -7.15 1.87
C GLY A 103 -11.53 -6.06 1.17
N SER A 104 -10.86 -5.16 0.45
CA SER A 104 -11.52 -4.17 -0.40
C SER A 104 -12.23 -4.76 -1.61
N LEU A 105 -11.70 -5.84 -2.20
CA LEU A 105 -12.43 -6.64 -3.20
C LEU A 105 -13.70 -7.25 -2.59
N ALA A 106 -13.60 -7.82 -1.39
CA ALA A 106 -14.73 -8.49 -0.72
C ALA A 106 -15.87 -7.52 -0.32
N VAL A 107 -15.55 -6.24 -0.07
CA VAL A 107 -16.53 -5.19 0.29
C VAL A 107 -17.27 -4.61 -0.92
N LEU A 108 -16.85 -4.95 -2.16
CA LEU A 108 -17.52 -4.57 -3.40
C LEU A 108 -18.28 -5.76 -4.02
N PRO A 109 -19.38 -6.26 -3.43
CA PRO A 109 -20.22 -7.25 -4.09
C PRO A 109 -20.98 -6.56 -5.22
N GLY A 110 -20.36 -6.46 -6.40
CA GLY A 110 -21.00 -5.90 -7.60
C GLY A 110 -20.05 -5.46 -8.72
N ASN A 111 -18.90 -4.84 -8.41
CA ASN A 111 -18.06 -4.21 -9.44
C ASN A 111 -16.85 -5.04 -9.91
N ILE A 112 -16.40 -6.04 -9.14
CA ILE A 112 -15.35 -6.98 -9.57
C ILE A 112 -15.76 -7.79 -10.82
N PRO A 113 -16.96 -8.39 -10.89
CA PRO A 113 -17.37 -9.12 -12.10
C PRO A 113 -17.46 -8.19 -13.32
N LEU A 114 -17.77 -6.89 -13.13
CA LEU A 114 -17.79 -5.90 -14.20
C LEU A 114 -16.36 -5.60 -14.72
N LEU A 115 -15.39 -5.41 -13.82
CA LEU A 115 -14.00 -5.18 -14.19
C LEU A 115 -13.37 -6.41 -14.86
N CYS A 116 -13.51 -7.60 -14.25
CA CYS A 116 -12.99 -8.85 -14.80
C CYS A 116 -13.68 -9.21 -16.13
N GLY A 117 -15.00 -9.02 -16.21
CA GLY A 117 -15.78 -9.20 -17.43
C GLY A 117 -15.35 -8.28 -18.56
N SER A 118 -15.03 -7.01 -18.26
CA SER A 118 -14.52 -6.07 -19.27
C SER A 118 -13.14 -6.45 -19.81
N MET A 119 -12.25 -6.99 -18.98
CA MET A 119 -10.93 -7.46 -19.41
C MET A 119 -11.03 -8.72 -20.27
N LEU A 120 -11.87 -9.69 -19.90
CA LEU A 120 -12.16 -10.90 -20.69
C LEU A 120 -12.81 -10.57 -22.03
N ALA A 121 -13.79 -9.66 -22.04
CA ALA A 121 -14.44 -9.20 -23.26
C ALA A 121 -13.45 -8.50 -24.20
N SER A 122 -12.55 -7.67 -23.66
CA SER A 122 -11.51 -6.99 -24.44
C SER A 122 -10.52 -7.98 -25.08
N ALA A 123 -10.08 -9.00 -24.33
CA ALA A 123 -9.22 -10.06 -24.83
C ALA A 123 -9.91 -10.90 -25.93
N ALA A 124 -11.18 -11.25 -25.73
CA ALA A 124 -11.98 -11.95 -26.73
C ALA A 124 -12.17 -11.11 -28.01
N CYS A 125 -12.41 -9.80 -27.88
CA CYS A 125 -12.50 -8.89 -29.02
C CYS A 125 -11.17 -8.80 -29.79
N THR A 126 -10.02 -8.74 -29.11
CA THR A 126 -8.71 -8.74 -29.78
C THR A 126 -8.41 -10.06 -30.52
N PHE A 127 -8.85 -11.19 -29.97
CA PHE A 127 -8.73 -12.49 -30.63
C PHE A 127 -9.63 -12.59 -31.87
N LEU A 128 -10.85 -12.05 -31.83
CA LEU A 128 -11.77 -12.03 -32.97
C LEU A 128 -11.36 -11.03 -34.05
N LEU A 129 -10.68 -9.95 -33.70
CA LEU A 129 -10.02 -9.05 -34.65
C LEU A 129 -8.96 -9.78 -35.48
N LEU A 130 -8.19 -10.69 -34.86
CA LEU A 130 -7.17 -11.51 -35.55
C LEU A 130 -7.75 -12.48 -36.58
N LEU A 131 -9.01 -12.90 -36.42
CA LEU A 131 -9.69 -13.84 -37.32
C LEU A 131 -10.59 -13.13 -38.34
N SER A 132 -10.71 -11.79 -38.29
CA SER A 132 -11.62 -11.02 -39.12
C SER A 132 -10.96 -10.56 -40.42
N PHE A 133 -11.45 -11.06 -41.56
CA PHE A 133 -10.98 -10.67 -42.90
C PHE A 133 -11.89 -9.63 -43.59
N SER A 134 -13.01 -9.27 -42.98
CA SER A 134 -13.96 -8.28 -43.51
C SER A 134 -13.70 -6.89 -42.92
N GLN A 135 -13.60 -5.87 -43.78
CA GLN A 135 -13.39 -4.48 -43.37
C GLN A 135 -14.47 -3.99 -42.39
N GLY A 136 -15.73 -4.38 -42.59
CA GLY A 136 -16.84 -4.02 -41.69
C GLY A 136 -16.78 -4.72 -40.33
N ALA A 137 -16.31 -5.97 -40.30
CA ALA A 137 -16.15 -6.72 -39.05
C ALA A 137 -15.02 -6.13 -38.19
N VAL A 138 -13.89 -5.77 -38.81
CA VAL A 138 -12.76 -5.13 -38.13
C VAL A 138 -13.18 -3.82 -37.44
N ILE A 139 -13.96 -2.97 -38.13
CA ILE A 139 -14.46 -1.72 -37.56
C ILE A 139 -15.39 -1.99 -36.37
N CYS A 140 -16.30 -2.96 -36.49
CA CYS A 140 -17.23 -3.33 -35.43
C CYS A 140 -16.52 -3.81 -34.15
N TRP A 141 -15.55 -4.73 -34.31
CA TRP A 141 -14.77 -5.25 -33.19
C TRP A 141 -13.87 -4.18 -32.54
N GLN A 142 -13.34 -3.25 -33.34
CA GLN A 142 -12.56 -2.13 -32.82
C GLN A 142 -13.41 -1.19 -31.96
N CYS A 143 -14.64 -0.88 -32.38
CA CYS A 143 -15.58 -0.08 -31.61
C CYS A 143 -15.97 -0.76 -30.27
N LEU A 144 -16.22 -2.07 -30.28
CA LEU A 144 -16.52 -2.84 -29.08
C LEU A 144 -15.34 -2.85 -28.10
N PHE A 145 -14.11 -3.01 -28.61
CA PHE A 145 -12.90 -2.94 -27.80
C PHE A 145 -12.70 -1.56 -27.15
N TYR A 146 -12.88 -0.47 -27.89
CA TYR A 146 -12.78 0.88 -27.34
C TYR A 146 -13.88 1.18 -26.31
N GLY A 147 -15.13 0.78 -26.58
CA GLY A 147 -16.25 0.99 -25.67
C GLY A 147 -16.08 0.25 -24.33
N THR A 148 -15.67 -1.01 -24.37
CA THR A 148 -15.39 -1.82 -23.17
C THR A 148 -14.20 -1.27 -22.38
N SER A 149 -13.16 -0.80 -23.06
CA SER A 149 -11.99 -0.18 -22.42
C SER A 149 -12.33 1.13 -21.69
N VAL A 150 -13.16 1.99 -22.28
CA VAL A 150 -13.62 3.24 -21.63
C VAL A 150 -14.46 2.93 -20.39
N ALA A 151 -15.37 1.96 -20.48
CA ALA A 151 -16.18 1.53 -19.34
C ALA A 151 -15.31 0.96 -18.20
N ALA A 152 -14.30 0.15 -18.53
CA ALA A 152 -13.32 -0.37 -17.56
C ALA A 152 -12.54 0.76 -16.85
N TRP A 153 -12.07 1.76 -17.61
CA TRP A 153 -11.34 2.90 -17.06
C TRP A 153 -12.19 3.80 -16.16
N ASN A 154 -13.48 3.95 -16.49
CA ASN A 154 -14.43 4.70 -15.66
C ASN A 154 -14.77 3.93 -14.38
N GLY A 155 -14.96 2.61 -14.47
CA GLY A 155 -15.17 1.75 -13.30
C GLY A 155 -13.97 1.79 -12.34
N LEU A 156 -12.75 1.81 -12.87
CA LEU A 156 -11.52 1.91 -12.06
C LEU A 156 -11.43 3.23 -11.26
N GLN A 157 -11.90 4.34 -11.82
CA GLN A 157 -11.90 5.64 -11.13
C GLN A 157 -12.87 5.67 -9.95
N VAL A 158 -14.04 5.06 -10.09
CA VAL A 158 -15.03 4.94 -9.01
C VAL A 158 -14.50 4.04 -7.89
N ILE A 159 -13.91 2.90 -8.24
CA ILE A 159 -13.33 1.97 -7.27
C ILE A 159 -12.14 2.60 -6.52
N SER A 160 -11.32 3.41 -7.21
CA SER A 160 -10.14 4.05 -6.61
C SER A 160 -10.48 5.02 -5.47
N VAL A 161 -11.63 5.69 -5.52
CA VAL A 161 -12.04 6.64 -4.46
C VAL A 161 -12.65 5.92 -3.26
N GLU A 162 -13.24 4.74 -3.46
CA GLU A 162 -13.79 3.91 -2.38
C GLU A 162 -12.71 3.12 -1.64
N LEU A 163 -11.63 2.71 -2.33
CA LEU A 163 -10.57 1.90 -1.72
C LEU A 163 -9.56 2.68 -0.86
N TYR A 164 -9.34 3.97 -1.13
CA TYR A 164 -8.25 4.71 -0.49
C TYR A 164 -8.74 6.10 -0.03
N PRO A 165 -9.04 6.26 1.28
CA PRO A 165 -9.69 7.49 1.74
C PRO A 165 -8.83 8.75 1.70
N SER A 166 -7.52 8.77 2.01
CA SER A 166 -6.89 10.11 2.26
C SER A 166 -5.38 10.34 2.14
N ALA A 167 -4.52 9.40 1.71
CA ALA A 167 -3.09 9.75 1.50
C ALA A 167 -2.36 8.92 0.44
N LYS A 168 -2.53 7.59 0.45
CA LYS A 168 -1.95 6.70 -0.56
C LYS A 168 -2.64 6.81 -1.93
N SER A 169 -3.83 7.42 -1.97
CA SER A 169 -4.61 7.70 -3.19
C SER A 169 -3.90 8.68 -4.13
N PHE A 170 -3.04 9.57 -3.63
CA PHE A 170 -2.38 10.57 -4.49
C PHE A 170 -1.33 9.93 -5.42
N ILE A 171 -0.55 8.97 -4.92
CA ILE A 171 0.47 8.26 -5.70
C ILE A 171 -0.19 7.35 -6.75
N PHE A 172 -1.23 6.61 -6.34
CA PHE A 172 -1.99 5.76 -7.25
C PHE A 172 -2.78 6.57 -8.29
N ALA A 173 -3.37 7.71 -7.92
CA ALA A 173 -4.00 8.62 -8.87
C ALA A 173 -3.00 9.19 -9.88
N LYS A 174 -1.77 9.54 -9.44
CA LYS A 174 -0.69 9.92 -10.37
C LYS A 174 -0.30 8.77 -11.30
N PHE A 175 -0.20 7.54 -10.79
CA PHE A 175 0.11 6.36 -11.60
C PHE A 175 -0.99 6.06 -12.64
N ILE A 176 -2.26 6.15 -12.26
CA ILE A 176 -3.39 6.05 -13.20
C ILE A 176 -3.32 7.19 -14.23
N GLY A 177 -3.06 8.42 -13.79
CA GLY A 177 -2.93 9.58 -14.68
C GLY A 177 -1.84 9.39 -15.74
N ILE A 178 -0.66 8.91 -15.34
CA ILE A 178 0.45 8.58 -16.27
C ILE A 178 0.04 7.42 -17.19
N THR A 179 -0.62 6.39 -16.64
CA THR A 179 -1.14 5.26 -17.42
C THR A 179 -2.21 5.69 -18.42
N LYS A 180 -2.95 6.79 -18.20
CA LYS A 180 -3.90 7.33 -19.20
C LYS A 180 -3.20 8.03 -20.36
N ILE A 181 -2.05 8.65 -20.10
CA ILE A 181 -1.29 9.39 -21.12
C ILE A 181 -0.69 8.43 -22.16
N VAL A 182 -0.20 7.26 -21.73
CA VAL A 182 0.48 6.30 -22.61
C VAL A 182 -0.43 5.76 -23.75
N PRO A 183 -1.65 5.24 -23.51
CA PRO A 183 -2.57 4.80 -24.56
C PRO A 183 -3.02 5.93 -25.49
N ILE A 184 -3.17 7.15 -24.97
CA ILE A 184 -3.56 8.32 -25.78
C ILE A 184 -2.45 8.65 -26.77
N PHE A 185 -1.20 8.72 -26.32
CA PHE A 185 -0.06 8.93 -27.22
C PHE A 185 0.14 7.76 -28.19
N LEU A 186 -0.07 6.52 -27.75
CA LEU A 186 0.02 5.34 -28.61
C LEU A 186 -1.06 5.37 -29.71
N ALA A 187 -2.31 5.71 -29.35
CA ALA A 187 -3.41 5.83 -30.30
C ALA A 187 -3.22 7.00 -31.27
N PHE A 188 -2.68 8.13 -30.78
CA PHE A 188 -2.32 9.25 -31.64
C PHE A 188 -1.21 8.86 -32.63
N ALA A 189 -0.15 8.21 -32.16
CA ALA A 189 0.94 7.74 -33.01
C ALA A 189 0.47 6.72 -34.05
N SER A 190 -0.42 5.79 -33.68
CA SER A 190 -0.96 4.80 -34.62
C SER A 190 -1.89 5.43 -35.66
N LEU A 191 -2.69 6.42 -35.31
CA LEU A 191 -3.53 7.19 -36.25
C LEU A 191 -2.68 8.00 -37.23
N VAL A 192 -1.63 8.67 -36.75
CA VAL A 192 -0.72 9.44 -37.60
C VAL A 192 0.06 8.53 -38.54
N CYS A 193 0.58 7.40 -38.04
CA CYS A 193 1.28 6.41 -38.87
C CYS A 193 0.33 5.77 -39.90
N GLY A 194 -0.87 5.36 -39.48
CA GLY A 194 -1.88 4.80 -40.36
C GLY A 194 -2.34 5.78 -41.44
N GLY A 195 -2.53 7.06 -41.09
CA GLY A 195 -2.87 8.13 -42.03
C GLY A 195 -1.75 8.41 -43.03
N LEU A 196 -0.49 8.48 -42.58
CA LEU A 196 0.67 8.65 -43.46
C LEU A 196 0.84 7.49 -44.44
N VAL A 197 0.66 6.25 -43.97
CA VAL A 197 0.71 5.05 -44.81
C VAL A 197 -0.46 5.03 -45.80
N ALA A 198 -1.66 5.42 -45.39
CA ALA A 198 -2.82 5.54 -46.27
C ALA A 198 -2.61 6.60 -47.38
N LEU A 199 -1.94 7.72 -47.08
CA LEU A 199 -1.59 8.74 -48.08
C LEU A 199 -0.46 8.30 -49.04
N LYS A 200 0.33 7.29 -48.65
CA LYS A 200 1.42 6.73 -49.47
C LYS A 200 1.02 5.48 -50.25
N LEU A 201 -0.15 4.91 -49.99
CA LEU A 201 -0.70 3.82 -50.78
C LEU A 201 -1.38 4.39 -52.04
N PRO A 202 -0.84 4.15 -53.25
CA PRO A 202 -1.52 4.53 -54.48
C PRO A 202 -2.83 3.77 -54.57
N GLU A 203 -3.90 4.46 -54.99
CA GLU A 203 -5.26 3.94 -55.05
C GLU A 203 -5.33 2.48 -55.55
N THR A 204 -5.66 1.56 -54.66
CA THR A 204 -6.04 0.19 -55.03
C THR A 204 -7.46 0.12 -55.63
N ARG A 205 -8.05 1.27 -55.99
CA ARG A 205 -9.44 1.39 -56.47
C ARG A 205 -9.67 0.86 -57.88
N GLU A 206 -8.61 0.55 -58.64
CA GLU A 206 -8.72 0.17 -60.06
C GLU A 206 -8.48 -1.33 -60.36
N LYS A 207 -8.24 -2.21 -59.36
CA LYS A 207 -7.95 -3.65 -59.63
C LYS A 207 -9.03 -4.65 -59.21
N ILE A 208 -10.23 -4.19 -58.85
CA ILE A 208 -11.35 -5.09 -58.47
C ILE A 208 -12.44 -5.12 -59.56
N LEU A 209 -12.29 -4.38 -60.67
CA LEU A 209 -13.22 -4.36 -61.81
C LEU A 209 -12.55 -4.67 -63.16
N GLN A 210 -11.61 -5.62 -63.20
CA GLN A 210 -11.22 -6.32 -64.42
C GLN A 210 -11.19 -7.83 -64.19
#